data_AF-A0A970M183-F1
#
_entry.id   AF-A0A970M183-F1
#
_cell.length_a   1.000
_cell.length_b   1.000
_cell.length_c   1.000
_cell.angle_alpha   90.00
_cell.angle_beta   90.00
_cell.angle_gamma   90.00
#
_symmetry.space_group_name_H-M   'P 1'
#
loop_
_entity.id
_entity.type
_entity.pdbx_description
1 polymer ?
#
loop_
_entity_poly.entity_id
_entity_poly.type
_entity_poly.pdbx_seq_one_letter_code
_entity_poly.pdbx_strand_id
1 'polypeptide(L)' 'IGIEHVFGSLKTFKILAERYRNRGKRLGLRFNLIAGIYNLELSKK' A
#
# COMPACT_ATOMS: atom_id res chain seq x y z
N ILE A 1 -7.79 8.15 13.27
CA ILE A 1 -6.53 7.64 12.68
C ILE A 1 -5.80 8.81 12.04
N GLY A 2 -4.61 9.16 12.55
CA GLY A 2 -3.79 10.19 11.94
C GLY A 2 -3.24 9.73 10.59
N ILE A 3 -3.04 10.67 9.67
CA ILE A 3 -2.48 10.40 8.34
C ILE A 3 -1.11 9.70 8.44
N GLU A 4 -0.35 9.99 9.50
CA GLU A 4 0.95 9.37 9.82
C GLU A 4 0.85 7.86 10.04
N HIS A 5 -0.21 7.38 10.68
CA HIS A 5 -0.43 5.95 10.91
C HIS A 5 -0.71 5.21 9.61
N VAL A 6 -1.47 5.83 8.70
CA VAL A 6 -1.75 5.29 7.36
C VAL A 6 -0.46 5.19 6.56
N PHE A 7 0.36 6.24 6.55
CA PHE A 7 1.65 6.21 5.87
C PHE A 7 2.64 5.20 6.47
N GLY A 8 2.60 4.99 7.78
CA GLY A 8 3.38 3.94 8.45
C GLY A 8 3.01 2.54 7.94
N SER A 9 1.71 2.23 7.88
CA SER A 9 1.21 0.97 7.31
C SER A 9 1.53 0.83 5.81
N LEU A 10 1.47 1.92 5.05
CA LEU A 10 1.78 1.91 3.63
C LEU A 10 3.27 1.69 3.33
N LYS A 11 4.18 2.17 4.17
CA LYS A 11 5.64 1.94 4.01
C LYS A 11 6.07 0.48 4.21
N THR A 12 5.22 -0.37 4.83
CA THR A 12 5.48 -1.82 4.89
C THR A 12 5.53 -2.44 3.50
N PHE A 13 4.76 -1.92 2.55
CA PHE A 13 4.77 -2.43 1.19
C PHE A 13 6.03 -1.96 0.49
N LYS A 14 6.96 -2.89 0.24
CA LYS A 14 8.25 -2.65 -0.42
C LYS A 14 8.12 -1.83 -1.72
N ILE A 15 7.02 -2.03 -2.43
CA ILE A 15 6.60 -1.27 -3.62
C ILE A 15 6.55 0.26 -3.42
N LEU A 16 6.29 0.74 -2.20
CA LEU A 16 6.26 2.14 -1.77
C LEU A 16 7.55 2.55 -1.04
N ALA A 17 8.30 1.59 -0.50
CA ALA A 17 9.53 1.82 0.27
C ALA A 17 10.81 1.81 -0.58
N GLU A 18 10.84 1.06 -1.68
CA GLU A 18 12.02 0.90 -2.53
C GLU A 18 11.95 1.76 -3.80
N ARG A 19 13.12 2.10 -4.38
CA ARG A 19 13.19 2.88 -5.62
C ARG A 19 12.59 2.06 -6.77
N TYR A 20 11.38 2.43 -7.16
CA TYR A 20 10.53 1.61 -8.02
C TYR A 20 11.03 1.57 -9.47
N ARG A 21 11.69 0.47 -9.89
CA ARG A 21 12.02 0.19 -11.29
C ARG A 21 10.81 -0.46 -12.00
N ASN A 22 10.47 0.00 -13.20
CA ASN A 22 9.32 -0.45 -14.04
C ASN A 22 7.93 0.18 -13.73
N ARG A 23 7.88 1.53 -13.77
CA ARG A 23 6.83 2.45 -13.27
C ARG A 23 5.53 2.58 -14.08
N GLY A 24 5.01 1.54 -14.72
CA GLY A 24 3.84 1.73 -15.59
C GLY A 24 2.89 0.55 -15.72
N LYS A 25 3.40 -0.64 -16.09
CA LYS A 25 2.53 -1.71 -16.59
C LYS A 25 1.58 -2.35 -15.57
N ARG A 26 1.86 -2.25 -14.26
CA ARG A 26 1.06 -2.91 -13.20
C ARG A 26 0.79 -2.06 -11.97
N LEU A 27 0.95 -0.74 -12.06
CA LEU A 27 0.82 0.15 -10.90
C LEU A 27 -0.60 0.04 -10.30
N GLY A 28 -1.64 0.17 -11.13
CA GLY A 28 -3.04 0.09 -10.68
C GLY A 28 -3.37 -1.23 -10.00
N LEU A 29 -3.01 -2.38 -10.60
CA LEU A 29 -3.27 -3.69 -10.01
C LEU A 29 -2.57 -3.86 -8.64
N ARG A 30 -1.30 -3.45 -8.55
CA ARG A 30 -0.55 -3.58 -7.30
C ARG A 30 -1.12 -2.65 -6.22
N PHE A 31 -1.49 -1.42 -6.57
CA PHE A 31 -2.15 -0.49 -5.63
C PHE A 31 -3.52 -1.00 -5.17
N ASN A 32 -4.30 -1.59 -6.09
CA ASN A 32 -5.60 -2.17 -5.77
C ASN A 32 -5.50 -3.33 -4.78
N LEU A 33 -4.49 -4.19 -4.94
CA LEU A 33 -4.22 -5.28 -3.99
C LEU A 33 -3.80 -4.76 -2.61
N ILE A 34 -2.94 -3.74 -2.56
CA ILE A 34 -2.51 -3.11 -1.30
C ILE A 34 -3.71 -2.48 -0.58
N ALA A 35 -4.56 -1.75 -1.31
CA ALA A 35 -5.78 -1.16 -0.77
C ALA A 35 -6.74 -2.25 -0.23
N GLY A 36 -6.91 -3.35 -0.96
CA GLY A 36 -7.71 -4.49 -0.51
C GLY A 36 -7.21 -5.11 0.80
N ILE A 37 -5.89 -5.33 0.90
CA ILE A 37 -5.26 -5.87 2.12
C ILE A 37 -5.43 -4.89 3.29
N TYR A 38 -5.19 -3.60 3.06
CA TYR A 38 -5.34 -2.57 4.09
C TYR A 38 -6.78 -2.45 4.58
N ASN A 39 -7.76 -2.49 3.68
CA ASN A 39 -9.19 -2.46 4.03
C ASN A 39 -9.62 -3.72 4.78
N LEU A 40 -9.06 -4.89 4.45
CA LEU A 40 -9.33 -6.14 5.16
C LEU A 40 -8.76 -6.10 6.59
N GLU A 41 -7.54 -5.62 6.76
CA GLU A 41 -6.91 -5.39 8.08
C GLU A 41 -7.70 -4.38 8.90
N LEU A 42 -8.17 -3.30 8.27
CA LEU A 42 -9.00 -2.29 8.92
C LEU A 42 -10.35 -2.85 9.37
N SER A 43 -10.97 -3.72 8.57
CA SER A 43 -12.27 -4.33 8.89
C SER A 43 -12.17 -5.43 9.95
N LYS A 44 -11.00 -6.06 10.11
CA LYS A 44 -10.76 -7.08 11.16
C LYS A 44 -10.43 -6.47 12.52
N LYS A 45 -10.19 -5.17 12.56
CA LYS A 45 -9.80 -4.41 13.74
C LYS A 45 -10.99 -3.64 14.30
#